data_AF-A0A538Q4P9-F1
#
_entry.id   AF-A0A538Q4P9-F1
#
_cell.length_a   1.000
_cell.length_b   1.000
_cell.length_c   1.000
_cell.angle_alpha   90.00
_cell.angle_beta   90.00
_cell.angle_gamma   90.00
#
_symmetry.space_group_name_H-M   'P 1'
#
loop_
_entity.id
_entity.type
_entity.pdbx_description
1 polymer ?
#
loop_
_entity_poly.entity_id
_entity_poly.type
_entity_poly.pdbx_seq_one_letter_code
_entity_poly.pdbx_strand_id
1 'polypeptide(L)'
;MLHTLGDLGAPSRVRGDAAAHLEPLGGGPGDLGSRFERIAALTYGRLGVPPPSRTVSRNHLRDFFTSKDGGGLADVIARSYFSPNTLPEPARVSSEIRPRLVRPQPTLPARLNVMAANRDDGTTLRTASGVCLARYRVEHDVLTFAIDDDCILEQLSVILPDVAAYETGMLDFLLRGELTISVAGQITVTGSGGAGLGAGKVDVLVEDDRGVRTSIASIATSGAPPAPAGDAKAAGDARPAGEPIAQVATPATGTRVVAVFRGVDAAGEPIVAVGAMPLSH
;
A
#
# COMPACT_ATOMS: atom_id res chain seq x y z
N MET A 1 -5.47 1.48 7.08
CA MET A 1 -4.42 2.06 6.23
C MET A 1 -3.85 1.05 5.25
N LEU A 2 -3.31 -0.09 5.70
CA LEU A 2 -2.85 -1.14 4.78
C LEU A 2 -3.93 -1.60 3.80
N HIS A 3 -5.13 -1.92 4.30
CA HIS A 3 -6.26 -2.23 3.43
C HIS A 3 -6.52 -1.16 2.34
N THR A 4 -6.48 0.12 2.72
CA THR A 4 -6.66 1.24 1.79
C THR A 4 -5.52 1.33 0.76
N LEU A 5 -4.30 0.99 1.15
CA LEU A 5 -3.16 0.91 0.22
C LEU A 5 -3.34 -0.28 -0.74
N GLY A 6 -3.73 -1.45 -0.23
CA GLY A 6 -4.05 -2.63 -1.02
C GLY A 6 -5.13 -2.38 -2.07
N ASP A 7 -6.17 -1.62 -1.73
CA ASP A 7 -7.23 -1.22 -2.66
C ASP A 7 -6.70 -0.42 -3.86
N LEU A 8 -5.57 0.30 -3.71
CA LEU A 8 -4.95 1.04 -4.83
C LEU A 8 -4.35 0.11 -5.89
N GLY A 9 -4.23 -1.19 -5.60
CA GLY A 9 -3.90 -2.21 -6.59
C GLY A 9 -4.98 -2.41 -7.65
N ALA A 10 -6.23 -2.08 -7.37
CA ALA A 10 -7.31 -2.20 -8.35
C ALA A 10 -7.32 -0.99 -9.31
N PRO A 11 -7.13 -1.18 -10.63
CA PRO A 11 -7.10 -0.07 -11.59
C PRO A 11 -8.35 0.81 -11.55
N SER A 12 -9.53 0.24 -11.28
CA SER A 12 -10.78 1.00 -11.19
C SER A 12 -10.81 2.00 -10.04
N ARG A 13 -10.23 1.64 -8.87
CA ARG A 13 -10.18 2.50 -7.67
C ARG A 13 -9.36 3.76 -7.93
N VAL A 14 -8.19 3.61 -8.53
CA VAL A 14 -7.23 4.71 -8.73
C VAL A 14 -7.56 5.58 -9.95
N ARG A 15 -8.44 5.10 -10.84
CA ARG A 15 -8.87 5.83 -12.04
C ARG A 15 -10.22 6.53 -11.89
N GLY A 16 -10.86 6.36 -10.73
CA GLY A 16 -12.19 6.91 -10.44
C GLY A 16 -13.29 6.24 -11.26
N ASP A 17 -13.13 4.96 -11.59
CA ASP A 17 -14.10 4.16 -12.35
C ASP A 17 -15.07 3.46 -11.38
N ALA A 18 -15.99 4.24 -10.82
CA ALA A 18 -16.99 3.72 -9.88
C ALA A 18 -17.95 2.73 -10.56
N ALA A 19 -18.20 2.88 -11.87
CA ALA A 19 -19.09 2.02 -12.63
C ALA A 19 -18.59 0.57 -12.67
N ALA A 20 -17.27 0.36 -12.73
CA ALA A 20 -16.68 -0.98 -12.67
C ALA A 20 -16.99 -1.74 -11.36
N HIS A 21 -17.37 -1.04 -10.28
CA HIS A 21 -17.77 -1.67 -9.00
C HIS A 21 -19.28 -1.94 -8.91
N LEU A 22 -20.04 -1.62 -9.95
CA LEU A 22 -21.48 -1.83 -10.04
C LEU A 22 -21.85 -2.81 -11.17
N GLU A 23 -20.85 -3.51 -11.72
CA GLU A 23 -21.05 -4.49 -12.79
C GLU A 23 -21.66 -5.78 -12.24
N PRO A 24 -22.60 -6.42 -12.96
CA PRO A 24 -23.12 -7.73 -12.58
C PRO A 24 -22.01 -8.80 -12.58
N LEU A 25 -21.83 -9.46 -11.44
CA LEU A 25 -20.88 -10.57 -11.25
C LEU A 25 -21.53 -11.95 -11.35
N GLY A 26 -22.86 -12.02 -11.32
CA GLY A 26 -23.62 -13.26 -11.36
C GLY A 26 -25.11 -13.04 -11.67
N GLY A 27 -25.91 -14.09 -11.48
CA GLY A 27 -27.33 -14.11 -11.88
C GLY A 27 -28.30 -13.41 -10.92
N GLY A 28 -27.83 -12.94 -9.77
CA GLY A 28 -28.66 -12.26 -8.76
C GLY A 28 -28.66 -10.74 -8.93
N PRO A 29 -29.80 -10.05 -8.69
CA PRO A 29 -29.91 -8.59 -8.86
C PRO A 29 -29.06 -7.75 -7.89
N GLY A 30 -28.54 -8.36 -6.82
CA GLY A 30 -27.61 -7.73 -5.87
C GLY A 30 -26.16 -8.20 -5.99
N ASP A 31 -25.86 -9.08 -6.94
CA ASP A 31 -24.51 -9.60 -7.16
C ASP A 31 -23.73 -8.64 -8.07
N LEU A 32 -23.44 -7.46 -7.52
CA LEU A 32 -22.71 -6.39 -8.17
C LEU A 32 -21.33 -6.23 -7.54
N GLY A 33 -20.32 -5.92 -8.36
CA GLY A 33 -18.98 -5.65 -7.85
C GLY A 33 -17.95 -5.55 -8.95
N SER A 34 -16.69 -5.38 -8.55
CA SER A 34 -15.58 -5.36 -9.49
C SER A 34 -15.22 -6.78 -9.93
N ARG A 35 -15.33 -7.03 -11.24
CA ARG A 35 -14.90 -8.30 -11.85
C ARG A 35 -13.41 -8.57 -11.58
N PHE A 36 -12.59 -7.52 -11.60
CA PHE A 36 -11.16 -7.59 -11.27
C PHE A 36 -10.93 -8.07 -9.83
N GLU A 37 -11.59 -7.43 -8.84
CA GLU A 37 -11.47 -7.80 -7.43
C GLU A 37 -12.03 -9.21 -7.18
N ARG A 38 -13.10 -9.61 -7.89
CA ARG A 38 -13.68 -10.96 -7.80
C ARG A 38 -12.70 -12.04 -8.29
N ILE A 39 -12.05 -11.83 -9.43
CA ILE A 39 -11.05 -12.77 -9.96
C ILE A 39 -9.84 -12.81 -9.04
N ALA A 40 -9.39 -11.67 -8.51
CA ALA A 40 -8.31 -11.65 -7.51
C ALA A 40 -8.64 -12.51 -6.29
N ALA A 41 -9.87 -12.38 -5.75
CA ALA A 41 -10.33 -13.15 -4.61
C ALA A 41 -10.43 -14.67 -4.92
N LEU A 42 -10.93 -15.03 -6.10
CA LEU A 42 -11.05 -16.44 -6.50
C LEU A 42 -9.69 -17.10 -6.72
N THR A 43 -8.76 -16.40 -7.36
CA THR A 43 -7.44 -16.93 -7.71
C THR A 43 -6.48 -16.94 -6.51
N TYR A 44 -6.36 -15.81 -5.80
CA TYR A 44 -5.33 -15.61 -4.78
C TYR A 44 -5.87 -15.68 -3.35
N GLY A 45 -7.20 -15.57 -3.15
CA GLY A 45 -7.80 -15.63 -1.81
C GLY A 45 -7.60 -16.97 -1.10
N ARG A 46 -7.42 -18.07 -1.86
CA ARG A 46 -7.11 -19.41 -1.31
C ARG A 46 -5.64 -19.80 -1.39
N LEU A 47 -4.95 -19.36 -2.44
CA LEU A 47 -3.55 -19.73 -2.71
C LEU A 47 -2.54 -18.86 -1.94
N GLY A 48 -3.01 -17.79 -1.29
CA GLY A 48 -2.17 -16.81 -0.63
C GLY A 48 -1.81 -15.66 -1.57
N VAL A 49 -1.58 -14.49 -0.99
CA VAL A 49 -1.09 -13.32 -1.72
C VAL A 49 0.35 -13.60 -2.17
N PRO A 50 0.72 -13.30 -3.43
CA PRO A 50 2.09 -13.44 -3.89
C PRO A 50 3.10 -12.67 -3.01
N PRO A 51 4.36 -13.14 -2.92
CA PRO A 51 5.40 -12.40 -2.22
C PRO A 51 5.67 -11.05 -2.89
N PRO A 52 6.24 -10.07 -2.16
CA PRO A 52 6.56 -8.76 -2.71
C PRO A 52 7.55 -8.87 -3.88
N SER A 53 7.29 -8.14 -4.96
CA SER A 53 8.14 -8.16 -6.16
C SER A 53 9.50 -7.47 -5.97
N ARG A 54 9.58 -6.56 -5.01
CA ARG A 54 10.75 -5.71 -4.71
C ARG A 54 10.64 -5.11 -3.32
N THR A 55 11.70 -4.47 -2.86
CA THR A 55 11.64 -3.58 -1.70
C THR A 55 11.15 -2.20 -2.12
N VAL A 56 10.19 -1.64 -1.40
CA VAL A 56 9.71 -0.26 -1.56
C VAL A 56 10.06 0.52 -0.31
N SER A 57 10.77 1.63 -0.47
CA SER A 57 11.05 2.56 0.61
C SER A 57 10.62 3.97 0.21
N ARG A 58 10.07 4.70 1.17
CA ARG A 58 9.60 6.08 1.01
C ARG A 58 9.95 6.88 2.26
N ASN A 59 10.11 8.19 2.08
CA ASN A 59 10.48 9.10 3.17
C ASN A 59 9.26 9.59 3.95
N HIS A 60 8.08 9.63 3.30
CA HIS A 60 6.83 10.03 3.92
C HIS A 60 5.78 8.94 3.77
N LEU A 61 4.92 8.79 4.76
CA LEU A 61 3.83 7.81 4.73
C LEU A 61 2.93 7.98 3.50
N ARG A 62 2.64 9.23 3.15
CA ARG A 62 1.78 9.57 2.01
C ARG A 62 2.36 9.08 0.69
N ASP A 63 3.69 9.06 0.55
CA ASP A 63 4.36 8.72 -0.70
C ASP A 63 4.20 7.25 -1.09
N PHE A 64 3.75 6.38 -0.17
CA PHE A 64 3.32 5.02 -0.52
C PHE A 64 2.04 5.02 -1.36
N PHE A 65 1.15 5.99 -1.15
CA PHE A 65 -0.13 6.10 -1.87
C PHE A 65 0.04 6.89 -3.17
N THR A 66 0.55 8.11 -3.07
CA THR A 66 0.79 9.03 -4.18
C THR A 66 1.98 9.93 -3.85
N SER A 67 2.82 10.21 -4.83
CA SER A 67 4.06 10.94 -4.63
C SER A 67 4.38 11.86 -5.80
N LYS A 68 5.16 12.91 -5.57
CA LYS A 68 5.48 13.93 -6.60
C LYS A 68 6.26 13.36 -7.78
N ASP A 69 7.06 12.31 -7.56
CA ASP A 69 7.78 11.54 -8.58
C ASP A 69 6.87 10.55 -9.34
N GLY A 70 5.57 10.49 -9.01
CA GLY A 70 4.62 9.55 -9.61
C GLY A 70 4.90 8.08 -9.26
N GLY A 71 5.57 7.88 -8.12
CA GLY A 71 6.02 6.60 -7.62
C GLY A 71 5.11 6.00 -6.54
N GLY A 72 4.04 6.68 -6.11
CA GLY A 72 3.06 6.07 -5.22
C GLY A 72 2.31 4.94 -5.92
N LEU A 73 1.80 3.97 -5.16
CA LEU A 73 1.11 2.81 -5.74
C LEU A 73 -0.05 3.26 -6.65
N ALA A 74 -0.84 4.25 -6.22
CA ALA A 74 -1.93 4.77 -7.04
C ALA A 74 -1.43 5.37 -8.36
N ASP A 75 -0.33 6.12 -8.32
CA ASP A 75 0.25 6.75 -9.50
C ASP A 75 0.78 5.70 -10.49
N VAL A 76 1.44 4.66 -9.97
CA VAL A 76 2.00 3.57 -10.77
C VAL A 76 0.87 2.76 -11.43
N ILE A 77 -0.15 2.36 -10.66
CA ILE A 77 -1.27 1.57 -11.19
C ILE A 77 -2.10 2.40 -12.18
N ALA A 78 -2.45 3.65 -11.85
CA ALA A 78 -3.23 4.52 -12.72
C ALA A 78 -2.52 4.82 -14.05
N ARG A 79 -1.19 4.97 -14.02
CA ARG A 79 -0.38 5.19 -15.23
C ARG A 79 -0.25 3.94 -16.09
N SER A 80 -0.23 2.77 -15.47
CA SER A 80 0.15 1.52 -16.14
C SER A 80 -1.04 0.76 -16.69
N TYR A 81 -2.21 0.82 -16.06
CA TYR A 81 -3.34 -0.06 -16.38
C TYR A 81 -4.62 0.70 -16.71
N PHE A 82 -5.43 0.12 -17.60
CA PHE A 82 -6.81 0.56 -17.82
C PHE A 82 -7.74 -0.08 -16.79
N SER A 83 -8.91 0.53 -16.61
CA SER A 83 -10.09 -0.10 -16.01
C SER A 83 -11.19 -0.19 -17.08
N PRO A 84 -12.22 -1.02 -16.91
CA PRO A 84 -13.23 -1.28 -17.95
C PRO A 84 -13.81 0.00 -18.58
N ASN A 85 -14.22 0.99 -17.78
CA ASN A 85 -14.86 2.21 -18.29
C ASN A 85 -13.86 3.35 -18.54
N THR A 86 -12.56 3.03 -18.59
CA THR A 86 -11.51 4.00 -18.96
C THR A 86 -10.66 3.52 -20.14
N LEU A 87 -11.08 2.45 -20.79
CA LEU A 87 -10.57 2.01 -22.08
C LEU A 87 -10.75 3.09 -23.15
N PRO A 88 -9.97 3.04 -24.24
CA PRO A 88 -10.19 3.93 -25.38
C PRO A 88 -11.59 3.78 -25.95
N GLU A 89 -12.21 4.90 -26.31
CA GLU A 89 -13.53 4.91 -26.95
C GLU A 89 -13.48 4.16 -28.30
N PRO A 90 -14.57 3.46 -28.67
CA PRO A 90 -14.68 2.85 -29.99
C PRO A 90 -14.43 3.88 -31.10
N ALA A 91 -13.63 3.50 -32.09
CA ALA A 91 -13.20 4.40 -33.16
C ALA A 91 -13.33 3.73 -34.52
N ARG A 92 -13.78 4.47 -35.54
CA ARG A 92 -13.78 3.97 -36.91
C ARG A 92 -12.37 3.76 -37.41
N VAL A 93 -12.14 2.64 -38.09
CA VAL A 93 -10.86 2.32 -38.71
C VAL A 93 -10.59 3.32 -39.85
N SER A 94 -9.42 3.96 -39.79
CA SER A 94 -8.95 4.91 -40.79
C SER A 94 -7.43 4.84 -40.89
N SER A 95 -6.85 5.51 -41.90
CA SER A 95 -5.40 5.61 -42.08
C SER A 95 -4.68 6.27 -40.90
N GLU A 96 -5.39 7.06 -40.08
CA GLU A 96 -4.87 7.74 -38.91
C GLU A 96 -5.75 7.48 -37.68
N ILE A 97 -6.00 6.21 -37.36
CA ILE A 97 -6.79 5.87 -36.18
C ILE A 97 -6.12 6.37 -34.89
N ARG A 98 -6.84 7.24 -34.16
CA ARG A 98 -6.44 7.75 -32.84
C ARG A 98 -7.62 7.64 -31.89
N PRO A 99 -7.80 6.47 -31.24
CA PRO A 99 -8.89 6.29 -30.29
C PRO A 99 -8.79 7.31 -29.17
N ARG A 100 -9.92 7.94 -28.83
CA ARG A 100 -9.96 8.92 -27.75
C ARG A 100 -9.83 8.20 -26.42
N LEU A 101 -8.94 8.69 -25.56
CA LEU A 101 -8.82 8.18 -24.21
C LEU A 101 -9.71 8.99 -23.25
N VAL A 102 -10.43 8.30 -22.37
CA VAL A 102 -11.17 8.91 -21.26
C VAL A 102 -10.21 9.57 -20.24
N ARG A 103 -8.99 9.03 -20.13
CA ARG A 103 -7.90 9.51 -19.27
C ARG A 103 -6.58 9.50 -20.05
N PRO A 104 -5.63 10.42 -19.78
CA PRO A 104 -4.42 10.56 -20.59
C PRO A 104 -3.45 9.36 -20.53
N GLN A 105 -3.55 8.50 -19.52
CA GLN A 105 -2.73 7.31 -19.35
C GLN A 105 -3.59 6.08 -19.02
N PRO A 106 -3.12 4.85 -19.24
CA PRO A 106 -1.92 4.51 -20.02
C PRO A 106 -2.04 4.98 -21.48
N THR A 107 -0.91 5.33 -22.09
CA THR A 107 -0.90 5.83 -23.47
C THR A 107 -1.00 4.69 -24.47
N LEU A 108 -1.63 4.94 -25.61
CA LEU A 108 -1.62 4.01 -26.73
C LEU A 108 -0.29 4.10 -27.51
N PRO A 109 0.17 3.00 -28.11
CA PRO A 109 1.29 3.06 -29.04
C PRO A 109 0.92 3.96 -30.23
N ALA A 110 1.95 4.57 -30.85
CA ALA A 110 1.76 5.47 -31.98
C ALA A 110 1.05 4.81 -33.18
N ARG A 111 1.14 3.47 -33.29
CA ARG A 111 0.43 2.67 -34.30
C ARG A 111 -0.12 1.41 -33.67
N LEU A 112 -1.40 1.14 -33.93
CA LEU A 112 -2.06 -0.12 -33.59
C LEU A 112 -1.95 -1.10 -34.76
N ASN A 113 -1.84 -2.39 -34.47
CA ASN A 113 -1.78 -3.41 -35.51
C ASN A 113 -3.20 -3.78 -35.95
N VAL A 114 -3.78 -2.93 -36.81
CA VAL A 114 -5.15 -3.11 -37.33
C VAL A 114 -5.30 -4.41 -38.12
N MET A 115 -4.25 -4.86 -38.82
CA MET A 115 -4.28 -6.14 -39.55
C MET A 115 -4.47 -7.33 -38.60
N ALA A 116 -3.80 -7.32 -37.44
CA ALA A 116 -4.00 -8.36 -36.43
C ALA A 116 -5.38 -8.21 -35.74
N ALA A 117 -5.87 -6.98 -35.56
CA ALA A 117 -7.17 -6.71 -34.96
C ALA A 117 -8.37 -7.15 -35.80
N ASN A 118 -8.20 -7.33 -37.11
CA ASN A 118 -9.23 -7.85 -38.03
C ASN A 118 -9.40 -9.37 -37.98
N ARG A 119 -8.59 -10.10 -37.20
CA ARG A 119 -8.76 -11.54 -37.01
C ARG A 119 -9.88 -11.81 -36.02
N ASP A 120 -10.48 -13.01 -36.07
CA ASP A 120 -11.61 -13.39 -35.22
C ASP A 120 -11.31 -13.23 -33.71
N ASP A 121 -10.08 -13.58 -33.30
CA ASP A 121 -9.62 -13.46 -31.90
C ASP A 121 -9.14 -12.04 -31.53
N GLY A 122 -9.13 -11.11 -32.49
CA GLY A 122 -8.53 -9.79 -32.36
C GLY A 122 -7.03 -9.84 -32.06
N THR A 123 -6.56 -8.87 -31.28
CA THR A 123 -5.17 -8.80 -30.84
C THR A 123 -5.07 -8.15 -29.45
N THR A 124 -3.88 -8.15 -28.86
CA THR A 124 -3.64 -7.70 -27.48
C THR A 124 -2.78 -6.44 -27.47
N LEU A 125 -3.26 -5.41 -26.78
CA LEU A 125 -2.44 -4.29 -26.36
C LEU A 125 -1.67 -4.70 -25.11
N ARG A 126 -0.34 -4.60 -25.16
CA ARG A 126 0.54 -5.02 -24.07
C ARG A 126 1.40 -3.86 -23.58
N THR A 127 1.83 -3.94 -22.32
CA THR A 127 2.89 -3.08 -21.79
C THR A 127 4.22 -3.37 -22.50
N ALA A 128 5.23 -2.53 -22.27
CA ALA A 128 6.61 -2.81 -22.71
C ALA A 128 7.17 -4.10 -22.09
N SER A 129 6.73 -4.48 -20.89
CA SER A 129 7.08 -5.74 -20.22
C SER A 129 6.25 -6.94 -20.69
N GLY A 130 5.34 -6.75 -21.65
CA GLY A 130 4.54 -7.82 -22.24
C GLY A 130 3.25 -8.17 -21.49
N VAL A 131 2.86 -7.43 -20.46
CA VAL A 131 1.62 -7.67 -19.69
C VAL A 131 0.40 -7.20 -20.50
N CYS A 132 -0.67 -7.99 -20.54
CA CYS A 132 -1.92 -7.56 -21.18
C CYS A 132 -2.50 -6.27 -20.54
N LEU A 133 -2.78 -5.26 -21.37
CA LEU A 133 -3.49 -4.03 -20.98
C LEU A 133 -4.96 -4.07 -21.38
N ALA A 134 -5.22 -4.52 -22.60
CA ALA A 134 -6.55 -4.69 -23.18
C ALA A 134 -6.46 -5.59 -24.41
N ARG A 135 -7.56 -6.25 -24.74
CA ARG A 135 -7.81 -6.79 -26.08
C ARG A 135 -8.36 -5.69 -26.97
N TYR A 136 -8.04 -5.74 -28.25
CA TYR A 136 -8.68 -4.89 -29.24
C TYR A 136 -8.95 -5.66 -30.53
N ARG A 137 -10.11 -5.38 -31.12
CA ARG A 137 -10.56 -6.00 -32.36
C ARG A 137 -11.30 -5.00 -33.23
N VAL A 138 -11.31 -5.27 -34.53
CA VAL A 138 -12.13 -4.53 -35.48
C VAL A 138 -13.37 -5.34 -35.80
N GLU A 139 -14.53 -4.72 -35.62
CA GLU A 139 -15.82 -5.30 -35.93
C GLU A 139 -16.62 -4.27 -36.75
N HIS A 140 -17.02 -4.64 -37.97
CA HIS A 140 -17.75 -3.75 -38.89
C HIS A 140 -17.08 -2.36 -39.04
N ASP A 141 -15.77 -2.33 -39.31
CA ASP A 141 -14.94 -1.12 -39.39
C ASP A 141 -14.85 -0.28 -38.10
N VAL A 142 -15.24 -0.83 -36.96
CA VAL A 142 -15.12 -0.20 -35.64
C VAL A 142 -14.09 -0.93 -34.80
N LEU A 143 -13.02 -0.23 -34.43
CA LEU A 143 -12.06 -0.69 -33.44
C LEU A 143 -12.69 -0.57 -32.04
N THR A 144 -12.73 -1.68 -31.32
CA THR A 144 -13.22 -1.78 -29.94
C THR A 144 -12.15 -2.33 -29.02
N PHE A 145 -12.24 -2.00 -27.73
CA PHE A 145 -11.32 -2.44 -26.69
C PHE A 145 -12.10 -3.15 -25.58
N ALA A 146 -11.50 -4.17 -24.98
CA ALA A 146 -12.06 -4.90 -23.84
C ALA A 146 -10.96 -5.41 -22.91
N ILE A 147 -11.30 -5.74 -21.67
CA ILE A 147 -10.43 -6.46 -20.74
C ILE A 147 -11.16 -7.77 -20.39
N ASP A 148 -10.61 -8.90 -20.86
CA ASP A 148 -11.14 -10.24 -20.57
C ASP A 148 -10.50 -10.85 -19.31
N ASP A 149 -10.99 -12.02 -18.88
CA ASP A 149 -10.51 -12.68 -17.67
C ASP A 149 -9.04 -13.07 -17.74
N ASP A 150 -8.57 -13.52 -18.91
CA ASP A 150 -7.16 -13.86 -19.13
C ASP A 150 -6.27 -12.63 -18.97
N CYS A 151 -6.70 -11.48 -19.52
CA CYS A 151 -6.00 -10.21 -19.34
C CYS A 151 -5.98 -9.78 -17.88
N ILE A 152 -7.11 -9.93 -17.16
CA ILE A 152 -7.18 -9.64 -15.72
C ILE A 152 -6.21 -10.54 -14.94
N LEU A 153 -6.16 -11.83 -15.24
CA LEU A 153 -5.25 -12.78 -14.57
C LEU A 153 -3.78 -12.43 -14.82
N GLU A 154 -3.42 -12.08 -16.06
CA GLU A 154 -2.07 -11.57 -16.37
C GLU A 154 -1.76 -10.30 -15.56
N GLN A 155 -2.68 -9.33 -15.52
CA GLN A 155 -2.49 -8.09 -14.75
C GLN A 155 -2.33 -8.38 -13.26
N LEU A 156 -3.18 -9.23 -12.67
CA LEU A 156 -3.12 -9.59 -11.26
C LEU A 156 -1.79 -10.24 -10.87
N SER A 157 -1.22 -11.07 -11.76
CA SER A 157 0.09 -11.71 -11.51
C SER A 157 1.24 -10.72 -11.35
N VAL A 158 1.07 -9.48 -11.83
CA VAL A 158 2.08 -8.42 -11.72
C VAL A 158 1.69 -7.38 -10.67
N ILE A 159 0.40 -7.03 -10.60
CA ILE A 159 -0.12 -6.04 -9.66
C ILE A 159 0.00 -6.54 -8.21
N LEU A 160 -0.43 -7.76 -7.90
CA LEU A 160 -0.46 -8.22 -6.51
C LEU A 160 0.92 -8.30 -5.85
N PRO A 161 1.99 -8.80 -6.51
CA PRO A 161 3.35 -8.69 -5.99
C PRO A 161 3.81 -7.24 -5.74
N ASP A 162 3.42 -6.28 -6.58
CA ASP A 162 3.77 -4.87 -6.36
C ASP A 162 2.97 -4.28 -5.19
N VAL A 163 1.68 -4.59 -5.08
CA VAL A 163 0.87 -4.22 -3.89
C VAL A 163 1.51 -4.74 -2.61
N ALA A 164 1.88 -6.03 -2.57
CA ALA A 164 2.57 -6.63 -1.43
C ALA A 164 3.90 -5.93 -1.11
N ALA A 165 4.62 -5.46 -2.14
CA ALA A 165 5.85 -4.69 -1.97
C ALA A 165 5.61 -3.33 -1.30
N TYR A 166 4.56 -2.60 -1.70
CA TYR A 166 4.18 -1.34 -1.05
C TYR A 166 3.66 -1.55 0.37
N GLU A 167 2.84 -2.57 0.62
CA GLU A 167 2.34 -2.89 1.96
C GLU A 167 3.47 -3.27 2.92
N THR A 168 4.41 -4.11 2.46
CA THR A 168 5.61 -4.47 3.24
C THR A 168 6.47 -3.24 3.50
N GLY A 169 6.74 -2.43 2.48
CA GLY A 169 7.51 -1.19 2.65
C GLY A 169 6.85 -0.19 3.60
N MET A 170 5.52 -0.09 3.59
CA MET A 170 4.77 0.75 4.51
C MET A 170 4.84 0.20 5.95
N LEU A 171 4.80 -1.12 6.12
CA LEU A 171 5.02 -1.76 7.42
C LEU A 171 6.42 -1.48 7.93
N ASP A 172 7.44 -1.68 7.10
CA ASP A 172 8.84 -1.39 7.46
C ASP A 172 8.99 0.09 7.85
N PHE A 173 8.35 1.00 7.10
CA PHE A 173 8.32 2.41 7.45
C PHE A 173 7.67 2.63 8.81
N LEU A 174 6.47 2.11 9.06
CA LEU A 174 5.77 2.31 10.33
C LEU A 174 6.52 1.67 11.50
N LEU A 175 7.19 0.55 11.29
CA LEU A 175 7.90 -0.24 12.30
C LEU A 175 9.40 0.08 12.39
N ARG A 176 9.86 1.17 11.75
CA ARG A 176 11.28 1.58 11.72
C ARG A 176 11.85 2.00 13.07
N GLY A 177 11.00 2.17 14.08
CA GLY A 177 11.42 2.61 15.41
C GLY A 177 11.89 1.43 16.25
N GLU A 178 12.95 1.63 17.04
CA GLU A 178 13.43 0.63 17.98
C GLU A 178 13.34 1.16 19.41
N LEU A 179 13.12 0.25 20.36
CA LEU A 179 13.19 0.56 21.78
C LEU A 179 14.22 -0.34 22.44
N THR A 180 15.07 0.27 23.25
CA THR A 180 15.94 -0.45 24.17
C THR A 180 15.31 -0.42 25.57
N ILE A 181 15.32 -1.55 26.24
CA ILE A 181 14.83 -1.70 27.61
C ILE A 181 16.03 -2.06 28.49
N SER A 182 16.16 -1.40 29.63
CA SER A 182 17.12 -1.77 30.67
C SER A 182 16.42 -1.92 32.01
N VAL A 183 16.89 -2.87 32.82
CA VAL A 183 16.33 -3.18 34.13
C VAL A 183 17.45 -3.02 35.16
N ALA A 184 17.38 -1.96 35.96
CA ALA A 184 18.34 -1.66 37.02
C ALA A 184 17.61 -0.99 38.19
N GLY A 185 16.95 -1.81 39.04
CA GLY A 185 16.03 -1.35 40.08
C GLY A 185 14.66 -0.88 39.54
N GLN A 186 14.67 -0.18 38.41
CA GLN A 186 13.49 0.18 37.62
C GLN A 186 13.67 -0.22 36.14
N ILE A 187 12.55 -0.35 35.43
CA ILE A 187 12.52 -0.51 33.99
C ILE A 187 12.70 0.86 33.36
N THR A 188 13.73 1.03 32.55
CA THR A 188 13.95 2.21 31.73
C THR A 188 13.76 1.85 30.27
N VAL A 189 12.90 2.59 29.57
CA VAL A 189 12.69 2.47 28.13
C VAL A 189 13.35 3.65 27.46
N THR A 190 14.22 3.39 26.48
CA THR A 190 14.89 4.41 25.66
C THR A 190 14.56 4.18 24.20
N GLY A 191 14.41 5.27 23.44
CA GLY A 191 14.37 5.19 21.98
C GLY A 191 15.76 4.88 21.45
N SER A 192 15.87 3.80 20.68
CA SER A 192 17.06 3.46 19.89
C SER A 192 16.68 3.55 18.41
N GLY A 193 17.61 3.98 17.56
CA GLY A 193 17.35 4.12 16.12
C GLY A 193 17.33 5.58 15.65
N GLY A 194 17.76 5.77 14.40
CA GLY A 194 18.06 7.09 13.83
C GLY A 194 16.84 7.97 13.54
N ALA A 195 15.62 7.44 13.58
CA ALA A 195 14.41 8.20 13.27
C ALA A 195 14.04 9.27 14.32
N GLY A 196 14.49 9.09 15.58
CA GLY A 196 14.10 9.93 16.71
C GLY A 196 12.62 9.75 17.08
N LEU A 197 12.31 9.55 18.36
CA LEU A 197 10.93 9.40 18.82
C LEU A 197 10.41 10.75 19.33
N GLY A 198 9.27 11.19 18.79
CA GLY A 198 8.62 12.44 19.14
C GLY A 198 7.42 12.25 20.08
N ALA A 199 6.37 13.04 19.83
CA ALA A 199 5.12 12.99 20.58
C ALA A 199 4.42 11.64 20.43
N GLY A 200 3.89 11.09 21.51
CA GLY A 200 3.22 9.79 21.46
C GLY A 200 2.89 9.20 22.82
N LYS A 201 2.77 7.87 22.82
CA LYS A 201 2.43 7.07 23.98
C LYS A 201 3.32 5.84 24.06
N VAL A 202 3.89 5.57 25.22
CA VAL A 202 4.59 4.33 25.56
C VAL A 202 3.70 3.50 26.47
N ASP A 203 3.34 2.30 26.02
CA ASP A 203 2.73 1.28 26.86
C ASP A 203 3.80 0.27 27.28
N VAL A 204 3.96 0.08 28.58
CA VAL A 204 4.86 -0.95 29.15
C VAL A 204 3.99 -2.10 29.64
N LEU A 205 4.29 -3.28 29.14
CA LEU A 205 3.59 -4.52 29.44
C LEU A 205 4.54 -5.51 30.08
N VAL A 206 4.01 -6.34 30.97
CA VAL A 206 4.68 -7.53 31.48
C VAL A 206 3.99 -8.76 30.90
N GLU A 207 4.78 -9.74 30.48
CA GLU A 207 4.32 -11.04 30.00
C GLU A 207 4.58 -12.10 31.06
N ASP A 208 3.59 -12.95 31.32
CA ASP A 208 3.71 -14.10 32.22
C ASP A 208 4.30 -15.34 31.51
N ASP A 209 4.45 -16.44 32.23
CA ASP A 209 4.93 -17.72 31.72
C ASP A 209 3.99 -18.38 30.69
N ARG A 210 2.72 -17.97 30.65
CA ARG A 210 1.72 -18.41 29.68
C ARG A 210 1.67 -17.52 28.43
N GLY A 211 2.49 -16.46 28.37
CA GLY A 211 2.49 -15.50 27.27
C GLY A 211 1.41 -14.42 27.35
N VAL A 212 0.70 -14.30 28.48
CA VAL A 212 -0.34 -13.29 28.68
C VAL A 212 0.29 -11.95 29.03
N ARG A 213 -0.07 -10.90 28.28
CA ARG A 213 0.47 -9.54 28.46
C ARG A 213 -0.48 -8.67 29.28
N THR A 214 0.03 -8.06 30.33
CA THR A 214 -0.70 -7.12 31.18
C THR A 214 0.01 -5.77 31.18
N SER A 215 -0.72 -4.68 30.95
CA SER A 215 -0.15 -3.33 31.01
C SER A 215 0.18 -2.96 32.46
N ILE A 216 1.43 -2.54 32.69
CA ILE A 216 1.90 -2.05 34.00
C ILE A 216 2.10 -0.54 34.02
N ALA A 217 2.25 0.09 32.85
CA ALA A 217 2.26 1.53 32.71
C ALA A 217 1.83 1.96 31.30
N SER A 218 1.34 3.19 31.21
CA SER A 218 0.91 3.85 29.98
C SER A 218 1.25 5.33 30.11
N ILE A 219 2.32 5.77 29.45
CA ILE A 219 2.95 7.09 29.64
C ILE A 219 2.86 7.88 28.34
N ALA A 220 2.39 9.12 28.39
CA ALA A 220 2.46 10.03 27.26
C ALA A 220 3.88 10.62 27.16
N THR A 221 4.45 10.63 25.96
CA THR A 221 5.72 11.33 25.70
C THR A 221 5.40 12.74 25.21
N SER A 222 5.90 13.74 25.93
CA SER A 222 5.80 15.13 25.52
C SER A 222 6.84 15.43 24.43
N GLY A 223 6.35 15.71 23.23
CA GLY A 223 7.02 16.49 22.19
C GLY A 223 5.94 17.32 21.52
N ALA A 224 6.20 18.56 21.12
CA ALA A 224 5.19 19.32 20.38
C ALA A 224 4.85 18.55 19.06
N PRO A 225 3.57 18.43 18.66
CA PRO A 225 3.25 17.97 17.32
C PRO A 225 3.89 18.94 16.32
N PRO A 226 4.63 18.47 15.31
CA PRO A 226 5.12 19.36 14.26
C PRO A 226 3.92 19.99 13.53
N ALA A 227 4.04 21.28 13.23
CA ALA A 227 3.02 22.04 12.52
C ALA A 227 2.68 21.39 11.17
N PRO A 228 1.43 21.52 10.68
CA PRO A 228 1.01 20.91 9.42
C PRO A 228 1.93 21.32 8.26
N ALA A 229 2.23 20.34 7.40
CA ALA A 229 3.15 20.43 6.27
C ALA A 229 2.77 21.58 5.30
N GLY A 230 3.34 22.75 5.53
CA GLY A 230 3.13 23.96 4.73
C GLY A 230 4.30 24.93 4.86
N ASP A 231 4.90 25.03 6.04
CA ASP A 231 6.03 25.92 6.30
C ASP A 231 7.15 25.17 7.02
N ALA A 232 8.29 25.02 6.35
CA ALA A 232 9.49 24.41 6.90
C ALA A 232 10.12 25.31 7.98
N LYS A 233 9.54 25.32 9.19
CA LYS A 233 10.18 25.87 10.40
C LYS A 233 9.47 25.42 11.69
N ALA A 234 9.86 24.24 12.19
CA ALA A 234 10.07 23.94 13.61
C ALA A 234 10.52 22.47 13.77
N ALA A 235 11.82 22.22 13.56
CA ALA A 235 12.49 21.11 14.21
C ALA A 235 12.77 21.57 15.65
N GLY A 236 11.83 21.35 16.55
CA GLY A 236 11.97 21.65 17.97
C GLY A 236 11.18 20.60 18.73
N ASP A 237 11.86 19.89 19.63
CA ASP A 237 11.33 18.85 20.55
C ASP A 237 11.39 17.39 20.07
N ALA A 238 12.19 17.07 19.05
CA ALA A 238 12.62 15.69 18.87
C ALA A 238 13.59 15.30 19.99
N ARG A 239 13.24 14.27 20.77
CA ARG A 239 14.07 13.80 21.88
C ARG A 239 15.34 13.13 21.32
N PRO A 240 16.55 13.47 21.80
CA PRO A 240 17.77 12.85 21.32
C PRO A 240 17.77 11.34 21.61
N ALA A 241 18.36 10.56 20.71
CA ALA A 241 18.50 9.11 20.88
C ALA A 241 19.21 8.79 22.21
N GLY A 242 18.71 7.80 22.94
CA GLY A 242 19.26 7.39 24.23
C GLY A 242 18.68 8.08 25.47
N GLU A 243 17.84 9.10 25.34
CA GLU A 243 17.12 9.66 26.50
C GLU A 243 15.97 8.71 26.95
N PRO A 244 15.77 8.50 28.26
CA PRO A 244 14.62 7.75 28.77
C PRO A 244 13.29 8.36 28.34
N ILE A 245 12.47 7.56 27.65
CA ILE A 245 11.10 7.94 27.28
C ILE A 245 10.05 7.45 28.29
N ALA A 246 10.40 6.43 29.08
CA ALA A 246 9.60 5.95 30.20
C ALA A 246 10.48 5.35 31.29
N GLN A 247 10.07 5.52 32.54
CA GLN A 247 10.64 4.84 33.71
C GLN A 247 9.48 4.27 34.52
N VAL A 248 9.55 2.98 34.83
CA VAL A 248 8.47 2.23 35.51
C VAL A 248 9.09 1.34 36.58
N ALA A 249 8.43 1.21 37.73
CA ALA A 249 8.86 0.26 38.75
C ALA A 249 8.90 -1.17 38.18
N THR A 250 9.93 -1.93 38.54
CA THR A 250 10.05 -3.32 38.13
C THR A 250 8.91 -4.15 38.76
N PRO A 251 8.13 -4.91 37.97
CA PRO A 251 7.04 -5.71 38.51
C PRO A 251 7.60 -6.85 39.37
N ALA A 252 6.85 -7.27 40.39
CA ALA A 252 7.25 -8.38 41.27
C ALA A 252 7.15 -9.76 40.59
N THR A 253 6.42 -9.84 39.47
CA THR A 253 6.14 -11.07 38.73
C THR A 253 6.23 -10.82 37.24
N GLY A 254 6.63 -11.84 36.48
CA GLY A 254 6.68 -11.81 35.02
C GLY A 254 7.93 -12.52 34.50
N THR A 255 7.92 -12.86 33.22
CA THR A 255 9.08 -13.48 32.54
C THR A 255 9.72 -12.51 31.55
N ARG A 256 8.97 -11.53 31.05
CA ARG A 256 9.43 -10.58 30.03
C ARG A 256 8.73 -9.24 30.15
N VAL A 257 9.45 -8.15 29.90
CA VAL A 257 8.88 -6.81 29.69
C VAL A 257 8.82 -6.53 28.20
N VAL A 258 7.72 -5.94 27.75
CA VAL A 258 7.53 -5.44 26.39
C VAL A 258 7.15 -3.98 26.47
N ALA A 259 7.85 -3.13 25.72
CA ALA A 259 7.49 -1.73 25.55
C ALA A 259 6.99 -1.50 24.12
N VAL A 260 5.91 -0.75 23.99
CA VAL A 260 5.33 -0.37 22.69
C VAL A 260 5.15 1.14 22.67
N PHE A 261 5.88 1.82 21.79
CA PHE A 261 5.67 3.22 21.48
C PHE A 261 4.74 3.35 20.28
N ARG A 262 3.78 4.27 20.38
CA ARG A 262 2.88 4.68 19.28
C ARG A 262 2.86 6.20 19.24
N GLY A 263 3.31 6.78 18.13
CA GLY A 263 3.40 8.23 18.02
C GLY A 263 3.93 8.69 16.68
N VAL A 264 4.65 9.80 16.70
CA VAL A 264 5.34 10.34 15.54
C VAL A 264 6.85 10.36 15.75
N ASP A 265 7.60 10.38 14.66
CA ASP A 265 9.04 10.60 14.68
C ASP A 265 9.39 12.09 14.72
N ALA A 266 10.69 12.41 14.62
CA ALA A 266 11.19 13.79 14.57
C ALA A 266 10.67 14.62 13.38
N ALA A 267 10.22 13.95 12.30
CA ALA A 267 9.65 14.58 11.11
C ALA A 267 8.12 14.69 11.17
N GLY A 268 7.47 14.19 12.23
CA GLY A 268 6.02 14.16 12.35
C GLY A 268 5.34 12.98 11.66
N GLU A 269 6.13 12.03 11.16
CA GLU A 269 5.62 10.84 10.48
C GLU A 269 5.24 9.77 11.50
N PRO A 270 4.13 9.05 11.30
CA PRO A 270 3.73 8.02 12.25
C PRO A 270 4.79 6.92 12.34
N ILE A 271 4.99 6.45 13.57
CA ILE A 271 5.95 5.41 13.89
C ILE A 271 5.43 4.59 15.07
N VAL A 272 5.75 3.30 15.02
CA VAL A 272 5.59 2.34 16.10
C VAL A 272 6.97 1.77 16.37
N ALA A 273 7.35 1.75 17.65
CA ALA A 273 8.59 1.14 18.09
C ALA A 273 8.28 0.08 19.13
N VAL A 274 8.97 -1.05 19.06
CA VAL A 274 8.76 -2.16 19.99
C VAL A 274 10.12 -2.60 20.54
N GLY A 275 10.17 -2.85 21.84
CA GLY A 275 11.31 -3.44 22.52
C GLY A 275 10.83 -4.52 23.46
N ALA A 276 11.63 -5.56 23.65
CA ALA A 276 11.32 -6.62 24.60
C ALA A 276 12.60 -7.09 25.30
N MET A 277 12.50 -7.39 26.59
CA MET A 277 13.63 -7.87 27.39
C MET A 277 13.14 -8.89 28.44
N PRO A 278 13.83 -10.04 28.61
CA PRO A 278 13.55 -10.95 29.70
C PRO A 278 13.69 -10.26 31.07
N LEU A 279 12.84 -10.66 32.03
CA LEU A 279 13.01 -10.29 33.43
C LEU A 279 13.85 -11.35 34.12
N SER A 280 15.03 -10.95 34.58
CA SER A 280 15.85 -11.76 35.47
C SER A 280 15.36 -11.53 36.90
N HIS A 281 14.59 -12.47 37.45
CA HIS A 281 14.29 -12.52 38.88
C HIS A 281 15.34 -13.34 39.63
#